data_AF-A0A7R9DR81-F1
#
_entry.id   AF-A0A7R9DR81-F1
#
_cell.length_a   1.000
_cell.length_b   1.000
_cell.length_c   1.000
_cell.angle_alpha   90.00
_cell.angle_beta   90.00
_cell.angle_gamma   90.00
#
_symmetry.space_group_name_H-M   'P 1'
#
loop_
_entity.id
_entity.type
_entity.pdbx_description
1 polymer ?
#
loop_
_entity_poly.entity_id
_entity_poly.type
_entity_poly.pdbx_seq_one_letter_code
_entity_poly.pdbx_strand_id
1 'polypeptide(L)'
;MNTQNKEVRGHTDEHKEDIRQQKINSLSKVPDEPPSDDPEAVHIVIKLPNGLRLERRFLQNHSLEAVYYYVFCHPESPDSFEIATNFPKRVLRCLPQETGESVPTLAEAGLKRREVLFVYDLEA
;
A
#
# COMPACT_ATOMS: atom_id res chain seq x y z
N MET A 1 -24.16 16.49 -44.93
CA MET A 1 -22.96 16.70 -44.07
C MET A 1 -23.29 16.12 -42.70
N ASN A 2 -22.97 14.85 -42.45
CA ASN A 2 -23.22 14.20 -41.16
C ASN A 2 -21.96 14.29 -40.30
N THR A 3 -22.00 15.13 -39.29
CA THR A 3 -20.95 15.24 -38.27
C THR A 3 -21.33 14.33 -37.11
N GLN A 4 -20.79 13.13 -37.09
CA GLN A 4 -20.92 12.20 -35.97
C GLN A 4 -19.51 11.81 -35.56
N ASN A 5 -18.98 12.49 -34.53
CA ASN A 5 -17.80 12.06 -33.76
C ASN A 5 -17.55 13.05 -32.63
N LYS A 6 -17.95 12.73 -31.39
CA LYS A 6 -17.46 13.43 -30.19
C LYS A 6 -17.81 12.74 -28.86
N GLU A 7 -17.62 11.43 -28.68
CA GLU A 7 -17.99 10.79 -27.39
C GLU A 7 -16.98 9.80 -26.80
N VAL A 8 -15.68 9.91 -27.12
CA VAL A 8 -14.68 9.03 -26.48
C VAL A 8 -13.44 9.83 -26.04
N ARG A 9 -13.59 10.71 -25.04
CA ARG A 9 -12.43 11.39 -24.43
C ARG A 9 -12.64 11.89 -22.98
N GLY A 10 -13.71 11.48 -22.29
CA GLY A 10 -14.04 11.99 -20.95
C GLY A 10 -13.62 11.11 -19.77
N HIS A 11 -13.53 9.79 -19.94
CA HIS A 11 -13.52 8.87 -18.78
C HIS A 11 -12.13 8.58 -18.16
N THR A 12 -11.03 8.98 -18.79
CA THR A 12 -9.66 8.65 -18.35
C THR A 12 -9.08 9.61 -17.30
N ASP A 13 -9.60 10.83 -17.23
CA ASP A 13 -9.05 11.89 -16.38
C ASP A 13 -9.68 11.87 -14.98
N GLU A 14 -10.94 11.46 -14.87
CA GLU A 14 -11.68 11.39 -13.60
C GLU A 14 -11.10 10.33 -12.64
N HIS A 15 -10.79 9.14 -13.15
CA HIS A 15 -10.21 8.05 -12.34
C HIS A 15 -8.84 8.41 -11.77
N LYS A 16 -8.01 9.12 -12.55
CA LYS A 16 -6.67 9.51 -12.12
C LYS A 16 -6.72 10.57 -11.03
N GLU A 17 -7.65 11.52 -11.10
CA GLU A 17 -7.80 12.52 -10.05
C GLU A 17 -8.40 11.90 -8.78
N ASP A 18 -9.33 10.95 -8.88
CA ASP A 18 -9.86 10.22 -7.72
C ASP A 18 -8.75 9.48 -6.96
N ILE A 19 -7.94 8.69 -7.66
CA ILE A 19 -6.78 8.00 -7.08
C ILE A 19 -5.83 9.02 -6.44
N ARG A 20 -5.58 10.16 -7.10
CA ARG A 20 -4.69 11.20 -6.56
C ARG A 20 -5.22 11.80 -5.27
N GLN A 21 -6.52 12.10 -5.20
CA GLN A 21 -7.18 12.59 -4.00
C GLN A 21 -7.15 11.53 -2.88
N GLN A 22 -7.38 10.26 -3.22
CA GLN A 22 -7.26 9.15 -2.28
C GLN A 22 -5.84 9.02 -1.72
N LYS A 23 -4.80 9.15 -2.56
CA LYS A 23 -3.40 9.15 -2.11
C LYS A 23 -3.13 10.30 -1.15
N ILE A 24 -3.61 11.51 -1.44
CA ILE A 24 -3.42 12.68 -0.56
C ILE A 24 -4.12 12.47 0.78
N ASN A 25 -5.36 12.01 0.79
CA ASN A 25 -6.12 11.76 2.02
C ASN A 25 -5.44 10.66 2.86
N SER A 26 -4.96 9.61 2.20
CA SER A 26 -4.28 8.47 2.82
C SER A 26 -2.91 8.79 3.42
N LEU A 27 -2.25 9.87 3.01
CA LEU A 27 -0.99 10.30 3.62
C LEU A 27 -1.15 10.55 5.13
N SER A 28 -2.30 11.06 5.55
CA SER A 28 -2.61 11.27 6.97
C SER A 28 -2.72 9.97 7.79
N LYS A 29 -2.92 8.84 7.10
CA LYS A 29 -2.99 7.49 7.69
C LYS A 29 -1.63 6.80 7.77
N VAL A 30 -0.60 7.37 7.14
CA VAL A 30 0.76 6.84 7.22
C VAL A 30 1.43 7.38 8.48
N PRO A 31 1.67 6.55 9.50
CA PRO A 31 2.27 7.01 10.75
C PRO A 31 3.72 7.42 10.54
N ASP A 32 4.20 8.36 11.34
CA ASP A 32 5.61 8.78 11.34
C ASP A 32 6.57 7.61 11.57
N GLU A 33 7.77 7.73 11.01
CA GLU A 33 8.79 6.70 11.16
C GLU A 33 9.34 6.70 12.60
N PRO A 34 9.24 5.58 13.34
CA PRO A 34 9.76 5.49 14.69
C PRO A 34 11.30 5.51 14.72
N PRO A 35 11.90 5.92 15.85
CA PRO A 35 13.35 5.95 16.01
C PRO A 35 13.98 4.54 15.92
N SER A 36 15.26 4.47 15.57
CA SER A 36 16.01 3.19 15.42
C SER A 36 16.20 2.43 16.71
N ASP A 37 16.18 3.15 17.83
CA ASP A 37 16.41 2.59 19.16
C ASP A 37 15.12 2.03 19.76
N ASP A 38 13.97 2.22 19.10
CA ASP A 38 12.68 1.80 19.60
C ASP A 38 12.59 0.26 19.59
N PRO A 39 12.41 -0.40 20.75
CA PRO A 39 12.37 -1.85 20.82
C PRO A 39 11.14 -2.44 20.11
N GLU A 40 10.12 -1.60 19.88
CA GLU A 40 8.91 -1.99 19.17
C GLU A 40 8.95 -1.67 17.68
N ALA A 41 10.03 -1.08 17.18
CA ALA A 41 10.20 -0.82 15.75
C ALA A 41 10.47 -2.10 14.94
N VAL A 42 9.75 -2.19 13.84
CA VAL A 42 9.84 -3.22 12.81
C VAL A 42 10.33 -2.56 11.53
N HIS A 43 11.44 -3.07 11.02
CA HIS A 43 12.01 -2.60 9.77
C HIS A 43 11.39 -3.36 8.58
N ILE A 44 10.52 -2.68 7.84
CA ILE A 44 9.85 -3.25 6.67
C ILE A 44 10.59 -2.82 5.41
N VAL A 45 10.96 -3.81 4.61
CA VAL A 45 11.52 -3.63 3.27
C VAL A 45 10.46 -4.02 2.26
N ILE A 46 9.93 -3.07 1.51
CA ILE A 46 8.94 -3.31 0.45
C ILE A 46 9.63 -3.34 -0.90
N LYS A 47 9.43 -4.42 -1.66
CA LYS A 47 9.88 -4.53 -3.04
C LYS A 47 8.71 -4.27 -3.99
N LEU A 48 8.82 -3.23 -4.79
CA LEU A 48 7.84 -2.87 -5.82
C LEU A 48 8.03 -3.74 -7.08
N PRO A 49 6.97 -3.95 -7.88
CA PRO A 49 7.03 -4.70 -9.14
C PRO A 49 7.97 -4.03 -10.16
N ASN A 50 8.11 -2.70 -10.09
CA ASN A 50 9.03 -1.91 -10.92
C ASN A 50 10.52 -2.13 -10.58
N GLY A 51 10.83 -2.97 -9.58
CA GLY A 51 12.20 -3.24 -9.11
C GLY A 51 12.70 -2.26 -8.04
N LEU A 52 11.95 -1.19 -7.76
CA LEU A 52 12.25 -0.27 -6.67
C LEU A 52 12.11 -0.97 -5.30
N ARG A 53 12.98 -0.60 -4.37
CA ARG A 53 12.93 -1.04 -2.98
C ARG A 53 12.70 0.15 -2.06
N LEU A 54 11.61 0.09 -1.29
CA LEU A 54 11.30 1.02 -0.23
C LEU A 54 11.68 0.40 1.12
N GLU A 55 12.20 1.21 2.02
CA GLU A 55 12.55 0.79 3.38
C GLU A 55 11.97 1.80 4.35
N ARG A 56 11.18 1.32 5.32
CA ARG A 56 10.58 2.17 6.35
C ARG A 56 10.39 1.39 7.64
N ARG A 57 10.48 2.09 8.77
CA ARG A 57 10.18 1.52 10.08
C ARG A 57 8.73 1.78 10.47
N PHE A 58 8.13 0.81 11.13
CA PHE A 58 6.78 0.89 11.69
C PHE A 58 6.80 0.30 13.09
N LEU A 59 5.89 0.72 13.98
CA LEU A 59 5.74 0.07 15.28
C LEU A 59 4.98 -1.25 15.13
N GLN A 60 5.29 -2.23 15.97
CA GLN A 60 4.58 -3.52 16.04
C GLN A 60 3.06 -3.35 16.23
N ASN A 61 2.66 -2.30 16.95
CA ASN A 61 1.27 -1.98 17.22
C ASN A 61 0.56 -1.21 16.10
N HIS A 62 1.26 -0.81 15.03
CA HIS A 62 0.61 -0.20 13.87
C HIS A 62 -0.17 -1.24 13.07
N SER A 63 -1.31 -0.84 12.50
CA SER A 63 -2.09 -1.66 11.57
C SER A 63 -1.36 -1.87 10.25
N LEU A 64 -1.58 -3.01 9.59
CA LEU A 64 -1.06 -3.24 8.23
C LEU A 64 -1.57 -2.21 7.21
N GLU A 65 -2.70 -1.54 7.48
CA GLU A 65 -3.18 -0.38 6.72
C GLU A 65 -2.12 0.69 6.54
N ALA A 66 -1.32 0.96 7.58
CA ALA A 66 -0.24 1.94 7.52
C ALA A 66 0.80 1.59 6.44
N VAL A 67 1.12 0.29 6.32
CA VAL A 67 2.05 -0.22 5.31
C VAL A 67 1.44 -0.12 3.92
N TYR A 68 0.16 -0.46 3.78
CA TYR A 68 -0.57 -0.32 2.51
C TYR A 68 -0.59 1.13 2.04
N TYR A 69 -1.01 2.07 2.89
CA TYR A 69 -1.07 3.48 2.53
C TYR A 69 0.31 4.07 2.26
N TYR A 70 1.36 3.62 2.96
CA TYR A 70 2.72 4.02 2.63
C TYR A 70 3.12 3.65 1.20
N VAL A 71 2.79 2.43 0.77
CA VAL A 71 3.01 1.99 -0.61
C VAL A 71 2.09 2.75 -1.57
N PHE A 72 0.79 2.82 -1.29
CA PHE A 72 -0.21 3.44 -2.16
C PHE A 72 0.07 4.92 -2.42
N CYS A 73 0.53 5.65 -1.41
CA CYS A 73 0.93 7.06 -1.54
C CYS A 73 2.24 7.24 -2.31
N HIS A 74 3.00 6.19 -2.59
CA HIS A 74 4.25 6.26 -3.33
C HIS A 74 3.97 6.45 -4.83
N PRO A 75 4.66 7.37 -5.54
CA PRO A 75 4.42 7.63 -6.95
C PRO A 75 4.78 6.45 -7.86
N GLU A 76 5.72 5.61 -7.45
CA GLU A 76 6.12 4.41 -8.20
C GLU A 76 5.30 3.16 -7.84
N SER A 77 4.32 3.27 -6.93
CA SER A 77 3.42 2.16 -6.67
C SER A 77 2.37 2.05 -7.77
N PRO A 78 1.96 0.83 -8.13
CA PRO A 78 0.75 0.63 -8.94
C PRO A 78 -0.51 1.17 -8.24
N ASP A 79 -1.59 1.33 -9.01
CA ASP A 79 -2.89 1.77 -8.53
C ASP A 79 -3.63 0.62 -7.80
N SER A 80 -3.54 -0.61 -8.33
CA SER A 80 -4.07 -1.83 -7.70
C SER A 80 -2.98 -2.84 -7.38
N PHE A 81 -2.81 -3.19 -6.11
CA PHE A 81 -1.78 -4.14 -5.70
C PHE A 81 -2.11 -4.94 -4.45
N GLU A 82 -1.40 -6.06 -4.31
CA GLU A 82 -1.37 -6.87 -3.10
C GLU A 82 0.03 -6.86 -2.47
N ILE A 83 0.08 -6.90 -1.14
CA ILE A 83 1.33 -7.02 -0.39
C ILE A 83 1.43 -8.45 0.13
N ALA A 84 2.56 -9.12 -0.07
CA ALA A 84 2.82 -10.44 0.50
C ALA A 84 4.18 -10.53 1.19
N THR A 85 4.29 -11.43 2.16
CA THR A 85 5.55 -11.76 2.85
C THR A 85 6.47 -12.64 2.00
N ASN A 86 7.78 -12.62 2.29
CA ASN A 86 8.75 -13.48 1.63
C ASN A 86 8.70 -14.96 2.08
N PHE A 87 8.66 -15.22 3.39
CA PHE A 87 8.68 -16.59 3.91
C PHE A 87 8.05 -16.73 5.32
N PRO A 88 7.05 -17.61 5.50
CA PRO A 88 6.29 -18.28 4.45
C PRO A 88 5.57 -17.25 3.59
N LYS A 89 5.50 -17.48 2.28
CA LYS A 89 4.82 -16.56 1.36
C LYS A 89 3.33 -16.49 1.69
N ARG A 90 2.86 -15.33 2.12
CA ARG A 90 1.46 -15.09 2.50
C ARG A 90 1.05 -13.68 2.08
N VAL A 91 -0.08 -13.56 1.40
CA VAL A 91 -0.70 -12.26 1.12
C VAL A 91 -1.21 -11.67 2.43
N LEU A 92 -0.79 -10.46 2.72
CA LEU A 92 -1.16 -9.69 3.90
C LEU A 92 -2.49 -8.99 3.65
N ARG A 93 -3.42 -9.13 4.60
CA ARG A 93 -4.69 -8.40 4.58
C ARG A 93 -4.44 -7.01 5.12
N CYS A 94 -4.08 -6.07 4.25
CA CYS A 94 -3.75 -4.71 4.66
C CYS A 94 -4.92 -3.72 4.56
N LEU A 95 -6.08 -4.16 4.08
CA LEU A 95 -7.31 -3.36 3.96
C LEU A 95 -8.47 -4.06 4.67
N PRO A 96 -9.45 -3.31 5.20
CA PRO A 96 -10.63 -3.89 5.82
C PRO A 96 -11.46 -4.65 4.77
N GLN A 97 -11.95 -5.84 5.14
CA GLN A 97 -12.85 -6.63 4.30
C GLN A 97 -14.31 -6.21 4.52
N GLU A 98 -15.18 -6.47 3.53
CA GLU A 98 -16.62 -6.18 3.59
C GLU A 98 -17.34 -6.85 4.78
N THR A 99 -16.72 -7.88 5.36
CA THR A 99 -17.15 -8.61 6.55
C THR A 99 -16.99 -7.82 7.86
N GLY A 100 -16.40 -6.63 7.83
CA GLY A 100 -16.18 -5.80 9.02
C GLY A 100 -15.00 -6.26 9.88
N GLU A 101 -14.12 -7.11 9.34
CA GLU A 101 -12.90 -7.54 10.02
C GLU A 101 -11.92 -6.36 10.15
N SER A 102 -11.43 -6.13 11.37
CA SER A 102 -10.36 -5.15 11.61
C SER A 102 -9.06 -5.61 10.98
N VAL A 103 -8.31 -4.66 10.42
CA VAL A 103 -7.02 -4.95 9.82
C VAL A 103 -6.03 -5.31 10.94
N PRO A 104 -5.34 -6.46 10.85
CA PRO A 104 -4.39 -6.85 11.88
C PRO A 104 -3.19 -5.89 11.93
N THR A 105 -2.57 -5.82 13.10
CA THR A 105 -1.31 -5.12 13.31
C THR A 105 -0.12 -5.87 12.72
N LEU A 106 1.04 -5.19 12.62
CA LEU A 106 2.28 -5.84 12.21
C LEU A 106 2.61 -7.05 13.11
N ALA A 107 2.41 -6.90 14.43
CA ALA A 107 2.62 -7.98 15.39
C ALA A 107 1.68 -9.18 15.14
N GLU A 108 0.39 -8.92 14.92
CA GLU A 108 -0.61 -9.96 14.63
C GLU A 108 -0.38 -10.66 13.29
N ALA A 109 0.13 -9.91 12.31
CA ALA A 109 0.56 -10.46 11.02
C ALA A 109 1.82 -11.35 11.13
N GLY A 110 2.46 -11.38 12.30
CA GLY A 110 3.70 -12.11 12.55
C GLY A 110 4.94 -11.42 12.03
N LEU A 111 4.86 -10.13 11.71
CA LEU A 111 6.00 -9.33 11.25
C LEU A 111 6.87 -8.95 12.45
N LYS A 112 8.11 -9.45 12.44
CA LYS A 112 9.08 -9.25 13.53
C LYS A 112 10.02 -8.09 13.20
N ARG A 113 11.14 -7.97 13.93
CA ARG A 113 12.13 -6.88 13.82
C ARG A 113 12.52 -6.47 12.39
N ARG A 114 12.61 -7.39 11.43
CA ARG A 114 12.92 -7.05 10.04
C ARG A 114 12.26 -8.01 9.07
N GLU A 115 11.37 -7.48 8.24
CA GLU A 115 10.59 -8.26 7.29
C GLU A 115 10.72 -7.70 5.87
N VAL A 116 10.66 -8.61 4.90
CA VAL A 116 10.66 -8.25 3.48
C VAL A 116 9.29 -8.57 2.91
N LEU A 117 8.65 -7.53 2.37
CA LEU A 117 7.37 -7.59 1.70
C LEU A 117 7.54 -7.38 0.20
N PHE A 118 6.67 -7.99 -0.57
CA PHE A 118 6.60 -7.91 -2.01
C PHE A 118 5.26 -7.33 -2.41
N VAL A 119 5.30 -6.35 -3.32
CA VAL A 119 4.11 -5.79 -3.94
C VAL A 119 3.90 -6.49 -5.26
N TYR A 120 2.71 -7.05 -5.42
CA TYR A 120 2.24 -7.66 -6.65
C TYR A 120 1.25 -6.69 -7.29
N ASP A 121 1.56 -6.27 -8.51
CA ASP A 121 0.62 -5.52 -9.33
C ASP A 121 -0.51 -6.44 -9.78
N LEU A 122 -1.76 -6.03 -9.56
CA LEU A 122 -2.93 -6.81 -9.96
C LEU A 122 -3.39 -6.49 -11.38
N GLU A 123 -2.85 -5.41 -11.97
CA GLU A 123 -3.20 -4.92 -13.30
C GLU A 123 -2.11 -5.19 -14.36
N ALA A 124 -1.05 -5.92 -14.00
CA ALA A 124 0.10 -6.27 -14.87
C ALA A 124 -0.20 -7.34 -15.93
#